data_AF-A0A840HTQ2-F1
#
_entry.id   AF-A0A840HTQ2-F1
#
_cell.length_a   1.000
_cell.length_b   1.000
_cell.length_c   1.000
_cell.angle_alpha   90.00
_cell.angle_beta   90.00
_cell.angle_gamma   90.00
#
_symmetry.space_group_name_H-M   'P 1'
#
loop_
_entity.id
_entity.type
_entity.pdbx_description
1 polymer ?
#
loop_
_entity_poly.entity_id
_entity_poly.type
_entity_poly.pdbx_seq_one_letter_code
_entity_poly.pdbx_strand_id
1 'polypeptide(L)'
;MPQTPLPASADWRDWPMTPGNWSYTQGAQGPVAAFGQPGVAPDFAIRCNRANRRITLSRAGDAGAASQMKVRTSFGEAIWPAYTSAGAPPYASAEIDAMDPALDRMSFSRGRFIVEVSGRPYLAMPPWAEFARVVEDCRG
;
A
#
# COMPACT_ATOMS: atom_id res chain seq x y z
N MET A 1 13.29 33.78 7.09
CA MET A 1 13.15 33.27 5.71
C MET A 1 12.22 32.06 5.77
N PRO A 2 11.15 31.97 4.97
CA PRO A 2 10.32 30.77 4.94
C PRO A 2 11.15 29.60 4.43
N GLN A 3 11.11 28.47 5.15
CA GLN A 3 11.86 27.27 4.81
C GLN A 3 11.10 26.55 3.70
N THR A 4 11.56 26.70 2.46
CA THR A 4 11.08 25.88 1.34
C THR A 4 11.35 24.42 1.68
N PRO A 5 10.35 23.52 1.70
CA PRO A 5 10.59 22.11 1.88
C PRO A 5 11.60 21.67 0.81
N LEU A 6 12.72 21.08 1.24
CA LEU A 6 13.67 20.46 0.32
C LEU A 6 12.85 19.52 -0.60
N PRO A 7 13.04 19.56 -1.93
CA PRO A 7 12.43 18.55 -2.78
C PRO A 7 12.88 17.21 -2.21
N ALA A 8 11.93 16.35 -1.83
CA ALA A 8 12.23 14.95 -1.59
C ALA A 8 13.08 14.50 -2.78
N SER A 9 14.25 13.89 -2.54
CA SER A 9 15.20 13.55 -3.61
C SER A 9 14.44 13.01 -4.82
N ALA A 10 14.74 13.53 -6.02
CA ALA A 10 14.05 13.10 -7.24
C ALA A 10 14.13 11.57 -7.42
N ASP A 11 15.19 10.95 -6.89
CA ASP A 11 15.31 9.52 -6.71
C ASP A 11 14.61 9.05 -5.43
N TRP A 12 13.42 8.52 -5.63
CA TRP A 12 12.59 7.83 -4.65
C TRP A 12 13.31 6.64 -3.98
N ARG A 13 14.38 6.14 -4.60
CA ARG A 13 15.21 5.02 -4.11
C ARG A 13 16.00 5.38 -2.86
N ASP A 14 16.33 6.66 -2.68
CA ASP A 14 17.08 7.16 -1.53
C ASP A 14 16.16 7.52 -0.35
N TRP A 15 14.85 7.43 -0.52
CA TRP A 15 13.92 7.78 0.54
C TRP A 15 14.05 6.78 1.71
N PRO A 16 14.07 7.29 2.96
CA PRO A 16 14.16 6.44 4.14
C PRO A 16 12.99 5.46 4.17
N MET A 17 13.30 4.20 4.51
CA MET A 17 12.27 3.19 4.69
C MET A 17 11.36 3.56 5.86
N THR A 18 10.06 3.36 5.68
CA THR A 18 9.11 3.53 6.78
C THR A 18 9.40 2.46 7.84
N PRO A 19 9.55 2.81 9.12
CA PRO A 19 9.74 1.83 10.17
C PRO A 19 8.45 1.02 10.37
N GLY A 20 8.55 -0.29 10.24
CA GLY A 20 7.41 -1.20 10.38
C GLY A 20 7.81 -2.62 10.00
N ASN A 21 6.98 -3.59 10.34
CA ASN A 21 7.14 -4.97 9.92
C ASN A 21 5.88 -5.45 9.20
N TRP A 22 6.07 -6.36 8.24
CA TRP A 22 4.96 -7.07 7.62
C TRP A 22 4.46 -8.16 8.55
N SER A 23 3.13 -8.25 8.65
CA SER A 23 2.43 -9.33 9.33
C SER A 23 1.40 -9.90 8.37
N TYR A 24 1.25 -11.21 8.38
CA TYR A 24 0.28 -11.91 7.56
C TYR A 24 -0.70 -12.65 8.46
N THR A 25 -1.99 -12.47 8.20
CA THR A 25 -3.07 -13.10 8.95
C THR A 25 -4.12 -13.60 7.96
N GLN A 26 -4.52 -14.87 8.09
CA GLN A 26 -5.71 -15.37 7.42
C GLN A 26 -6.94 -15.01 8.24
N GLY A 27 -7.68 -13.99 7.80
CA GLY A 27 -8.94 -13.59 8.41
C GLY A 27 -10.14 -14.33 7.81
N ALA A 28 -11.28 -14.28 8.50
CA ALA A 28 -12.53 -14.88 8.03
C ALA A 28 -13.01 -14.31 6.68
N GLN A 29 -12.66 -13.05 6.37
CA GLN A 29 -13.01 -12.38 5.11
C GLN A 29 -11.98 -12.60 3.99
N GLY A 30 -10.82 -13.19 4.31
CA GLY A 30 -9.71 -13.40 3.38
C GLY A 30 -8.33 -13.17 4.02
N PRO A 31 -7.26 -13.53 3.30
CA PRO A 31 -5.89 -13.24 3.71
C PRO A 31 -5.64 -11.73 3.73
N VAL A 32 -4.94 -11.29 4.78
CA VAL A 32 -4.57 -9.89 5.01
C VAL A 32 -3.08 -9.86 5.30
N ALA A 33 -2.36 -8.93 4.67
CA ALA A 33 -1.02 -8.56 5.10
C ALA A 33 -1.01 -7.09 5.52
N ALA A 34 -0.47 -6.80 6.69
CA ALA A 34 -0.43 -5.47 7.25
C ALA A 34 1.01 -5.09 7.58
N PHE A 35 1.39 -3.87 7.19
CA PHE A 35 2.65 -3.24 7.47
C PHE A 35 2.47 -2.12 8.48
N GLY A 36 3.23 -2.18 9.56
CA GLY A 36 3.24 -1.16 10.60
C GLY A 36 4.06 -1.61 11.80
N GLN A 37 4.11 -0.79 12.84
CA GLN A 37 4.75 -1.20 14.09
C GLN A 37 3.79 -2.09 14.91
N PRO A 38 4.32 -3.11 15.62
CA PRO A 38 3.49 -3.94 16.49
C PRO A 38 2.85 -3.10 17.59
N GLY A 39 1.57 -3.32 17.86
CA GLY A 39 0.82 -2.62 18.91
C GLY A 39 0.20 -1.28 18.50
N VAL A 40 0.37 -0.84 17.25
CA VAL A 40 -0.33 0.31 16.67
C VAL A 40 -1.11 -0.08 15.41
N ALA A 41 -2.03 0.78 14.99
CA ALA A 41 -2.76 0.61 13.75
C ALA A 41 -1.78 0.57 12.56
N PRO A 42 -1.94 -0.37 11.60
CA PRO A 42 -1.00 -0.52 10.50
C PRO A 42 -1.02 0.70 9.59
N ASP A 43 0.16 1.10 9.10
CA ASP A 43 0.33 2.20 8.15
C ASP A 43 -0.17 1.81 6.76
N PHE A 44 -0.02 0.54 6.40
CA PHE A 44 -0.50 -0.02 5.15
C PHE A 44 -1.02 -1.43 5.35
N ALA A 45 -2.08 -1.80 4.65
CA ALA A 45 -2.62 -3.14 4.66
C ALA A 45 -3.10 -3.52 3.26
N ILE A 46 -2.94 -4.79 2.93
CA ILE A 46 -3.51 -5.41 1.76
C ILE A 46 -4.48 -6.49 2.24
N ARG A 47 -5.69 -6.50 1.68
CA ARG A 47 -6.69 -7.52 1.97
C ARG A 47 -7.24 -8.09 0.67
N CYS A 48 -7.28 -9.41 0.58
CA CYS A 48 -8.07 -10.05 -0.46
C CYS A 48 -9.55 -10.11 -0.05
N ASN A 49 -10.42 -9.66 -0.93
CA ASN A 49 -11.83 -9.96 -0.92
C ASN A 49 -12.10 -11.14 -1.85
N ARG A 50 -12.25 -12.34 -1.29
CA ARG A 50 -12.48 -13.56 -2.06
C ARG A 50 -13.81 -13.59 -2.79
N ALA A 51 -14.82 -12.85 -2.31
CA ALA A 51 -16.15 -12.85 -2.91
C ALA A 51 -16.16 -12.29 -4.34
N ASN A 52 -15.29 -11.31 -4.62
CA ASN A 52 -15.17 -10.66 -5.92
C ASN A 52 -13.76 -10.75 -6.51
N ARG A 53 -12.86 -11.52 -5.89
CA ARG A 53 -11.43 -11.66 -6.27
C ARG A 53 -10.74 -10.31 -6.47
N ARG A 54 -11.05 -9.36 -5.60
CA ARG A 54 -10.39 -8.04 -5.58
C ARG A 54 -9.47 -7.92 -4.39
N ILE A 55 -8.43 -7.14 -4.59
CA ILE A 55 -7.49 -6.76 -3.56
C ILE A 55 -7.78 -5.31 -3.17
N THR A 56 -8.01 -5.10 -1.89
CA THR A 56 -8.09 -3.76 -1.31
C THR A 56 -6.73 -3.41 -0.73
N LEU A 57 -6.09 -2.38 -1.27
CA LEU A 57 -4.95 -1.73 -0.63
C LEU A 57 -5.51 -0.65 0.28
N SER A 58 -5.05 -0.58 1.53
CA SER A 58 -5.51 0.37 2.54
C SER A 58 -4.30 1.04 3.18
N ARG A 59 -4.17 2.36 3.01
CA ARG A 59 -3.13 3.20 3.61
C ARG A 59 -3.73 4.04 4.73
N ALA A 60 -3.07 4.13 5.89
CA ALA A 60 -3.62 4.79 7.07
C ALA A 60 -4.07 6.24 6.80
N GLY A 61 -5.20 6.61 7.38
CA GLY A 61 -5.90 7.90 7.32
C GLY A 61 -6.60 8.24 5.99
N ASP A 62 -7.28 9.38 5.98
CA ASP A 62 -8.26 9.81 4.98
C ASP A 62 -7.74 10.01 3.53
N ALA A 63 -8.42 9.41 2.56
CA ALA A 63 -8.31 9.80 1.16
C ALA A 63 -9.27 10.97 0.94
N GLY A 64 -8.74 12.19 0.80
CA GLY A 64 -9.57 13.35 0.46
C GLY A 64 -10.40 13.12 -0.81
N ALA A 65 -11.40 13.97 -1.07
CA ALA A 65 -12.30 13.80 -2.21
C ALA A 65 -11.54 13.60 -3.54
N ALA A 66 -11.88 12.53 -4.28
CA ALA A 66 -11.26 12.14 -5.55
C ALA A 66 -9.72 11.92 -5.48
N SER A 67 -9.20 11.44 -4.36
CA SER A 67 -7.79 11.09 -4.23
C SER A 67 -7.41 9.91 -5.12
N GLN A 68 -6.13 9.84 -5.48
CA GLN A 68 -5.54 8.70 -6.17
C GLN A 68 -4.47 8.07 -5.28
N MET A 69 -4.40 6.74 -5.27
CA MET A 69 -3.30 5.99 -4.70
C MET A 69 -2.33 5.67 -5.83
N LYS A 70 -1.15 6.27 -5.75
CA LYS A 70 -0.05 6.03 -6.69
C LYS A 70 0.96 5.10 -6.03
N VAL A 71 1.31 4.03 -6.73
CA VAL A 71 2.34 3.10 -6.31
C VAL A 71 3.48 3.11 -7.29
N ARG A 72 4.69 3.31 -6.78
CA ARG A 72 5.93 3.33 -7.55
C ARG A 72 6.77 2.10 -7.21
N THR A 73 7.17 1.37 -8.23
CA THR A 73 7.99 0.17 -8.12
C THR A 73 9.21 0.29 -9.03
N SER A 74 10.19 -0.61 -8.89
CA SER A 74 11.31 -0.67 -9.84
C SER A 74 10.89 -1.03 -11.27
N PHE A 75 9.68 -1.56 -11.47
CA PHE A 75 9.12 -1.97 -12.75
C PHE A 75 8.12 -0.96 -13.32
N GLY A 76 7.98 0.22 -12.70
CA GLY A 76 7.11 1.31 -13.14
C GLY A 76 6.11 1.75 -12.08
N GLU A 77 5.19 2.61 -12.52
CA GLU A 77 4.17 3.21 -11.66
C GLU A 77 2.79 2.66 -11.99
N ALA A 78 1.92 2.65 -10.99
CA ALA A 78 0.50 2.33 -11.10
C ALA A 78 -0.30 3.36 -10.30
N ILE A 79 -1.49 3.73 -10.80
CA ILE A 79 -2.34 4.73 -10.17
C ILE A 79 -3.76 4.20 -10.16
N TRP A 80 -4.38 4.21 -8.99
CA TRP A 80 -5.77 3.79 -8.79
C TRP A 80 -6.59 4.88 -8.11
N PRO A 81 -7.90 4.95 -8.37
CA PRO A 81 -8.79 5.79 -7.58
C PRO A 81 -8.78 5.31 -6.12
N ALA A 82 -8.64 6.26 -5.20
CA ALA A 82 -8.66 6.01 -3.76
C ALA A 82 -9.91 6.62 -3.13
N TYR A 83 -10.45 5.95 -2.12
CA TYR A 83 -11.60 6.38 -1.33
C TYR A 83 -11.32 6.17 0.15
N THR A 84 -11.94 6.97 1.03
CA THR A 84 -11.83 6.73 2.47
C THR A 84 -12.72 5.55 2.84
N SER A 85 -12.12 4.48 3.37
CA SER A 85 -12.84 3.38 3.96
C SER A 85 -13.52 3.82 5.26
N ALA A 86 -14.75 3.37 5.46
CA ALA A 86 -15.47 3.55 6.72
C ALA A 86 -14.76 2.75 7.83
N GLY A 87 -14.09 3.45 8.75
CA GLY A 87 -13.34 2.86 9.86
C GLY A 87 -12.65 3.93 10.70
N ALA A 88 -12.40 3.61 11.97
CA ALA A 88 -11.59 4.43 12.88
C ALA A 88 -10.35 3.63 13.31
N PRO A 89 -9.12 4.07 12.98
CA PRO A 89 -8.78 5.27 12.20
C PRO A 89 -9.21 5.16 10.73
N PRO A 90 -9.38 6.29 10.00
CA PRO A 90 -9.71 6.25 8.58
C PRO A 90 -8.61 5.55 7.77
N TYR A 91 -8.93 5.02 6.60
CA TYR A 91 -7.95 4.42 5.68
C TYR A 91 -8.26 4.80 4.24
N ALA A 92 -7.27 5.33 3.53
CA ALA A 92 -7.29 5.57 2.10
C ALA A 92 -7.16 4.23 1.39
N SER A 93 -8.26 3.77 0.80
CA SER A 93 -8.35 2.45 0.18
C SER A 93 -8.48 2.52 -1.33
N ALA A 94 -7.87 1.58 -2.04
CA ALA A 94 -7.98 1.39 -3.47
C ALA A 94 -8.34 -0.07 -3.76
N GLU A 95 -9.31 -0.30 -4.64
CA GLU A 95 -9.67 -1.65 -5.10
C GLU A 95 -8.99 -1.96 -6.42
N ILE A 96 -8.36 -3.13 -6.47
CA ILE A 96 -7.57 -3.61 -7.60
C ILE A 96 -8.04 -5.02 -7.92
N ASP A 97 -8.07 -5.38 -9.20
CA ASP A 97 -8.31 -6.76 -9.58
C ASP A 97 -7.15 -7.65 -9.13
N ALA A 98 -7.41 -8.83 -8.56
CA ALA A 98 -6.33 -9.72 -8.12
C ALA A 98 -5.41 -10.17 -9.27
N MET A 99 -5.86 -10.07 -10.53
CA MET A 99 -5.08 -10.37 -11.73
C MET A 99 -4.32 -9.16 -12.28
N ASP A 100 -4.39 -7.99 -11.64
CA ASP A 100 -3.68 -6.80 -12.12
C ASP A 100 -2.15 -7.02 -12.04
N PRO A 101 -1.41 -6.88 -13.16
CA PRO A 101 0.02 -7.11 -13.20
C PRO A 101 0.83 -6.10 -12.37
N ALA A 102 0.23 -4.97 -11.96
CA ALA A 102 0.85 -4.05 -11.02
C ALA A 102 1.08 -4.68 -9.64
N LEU A 103 0.22 -5.61 -9.20
CA LEU A 103 0.41 -6.33 -7.96
C LEU A 103 1.69 -7.18 -8.00
N ASP A 104 1.96 -7.83 -9.13
CA ASP A 104 3.20 -8.58 -9.32
C ASP A 104 4.42 -7.64 -9.35
N ARG A 105 4.31 -6.48 -10.02
CA ARG A 105 5.38 -5.47 -10.02
C ARG A 105 5.69 -4.95 -8.61
N MET A 106 4.71 -4.88 -7.72
CA MET A 106 4.91 -4.55 -6.30
C MET A 106 5.63 -5.68 -5.57
N SER A 107 5.15 -6.92 -5.71
CA SER A 107 5.73 -8.12 -5.10
C SER A 107 7.20 -8.34 -5.48
N PHE A 108 7.55 -8.11 -6.75
CA PHE A 108 8.90 -8.34 -7.26
C PHE A 108 9.79 -7.10 -7.23
N SER A 109 9.30 -5.95 -6.77
CA SER A 109 10.06 -4.70 -6.76
C SER A 109 11.44 -4.91 -6.14
N ARG A 110 12.46 -4.22 -6.65
CA ARG A 110 13.83 -4.35 -6.10
C ARG A 110 14.03 -3.36 -4.96
N GLY A 111 14.23 -3.88 -3.77
CA GLY A 111 14.60 -3.11 -2.58
C GLY A 111 13.43 -2.42 -1.87
N ARG A 112 12.68 -1.56 -2.56
CA ARG A 112 11.48 -0.90 -2.00
C ARG A 112 10.45 -0.58 -3.07
N PHE A 113 9.22 -0.38 -2.64
CA PHE A 113 8.19 0.27 -3.43
C PHE A 113 7.56 1.38 -2.58
N ILE A 114 6.99 2.37 -3.26
CA ILE A 114 6.45 3.56 -2.61
C ILE A 114 4.96 3.63 -2.85
N VAL A 115 4.22 3.95 -1.78
CA VAL A 115 2.80 4.24 -1.85
C VAL A 115 2.59 5.71 -1.49
N GLU A 116 1.98 6.44 -2.40
CA GLU A 116 1.61 7.85 -2.27
C GLU A 116 0.09 7.97 -2.37
N VAL A 117 -0.49 8.82 -1.52
CA VAL A 117 -1.89 9.24 -1.62
C VAL A 117 -1.89 10.76 -1.49
N SER A 118 -2.71 11.44 -2.30
CA SER A 118 -2.82 12.90 -2.28
C SER A 118 -3.01 13.45 -0.86
N GLY A 119 -2.17 14.40 -0.46
CA GLY A 119 -2.21 15.03 0.86
C GLY A 119 -1.64 14.20 2.01
N ARG A 120 -0.96 13.08 1.74
CA ARG A 120 -0.40 12.18 2.76
C ARG A 120 1.10 11.96 2.51
N PRO A 121 1.91 11.75 3.56
CA PRO A 121 3.32 11.39 3.37
C PRO A 121 3.43 10.05 2.65
N TYR A 122 4.48 9.89 1.86
CA TYR A 122 4.79 8.64 1.18
C TYR A 122 5.10 7.54 2.20
N LEU A 123 4.80 6.30 1.84
CA LEU A 123 5.27 5.10 2.55
C LEU A 123 6.27 4.39 1.66
N ALA A 124 7.51 4.25 2.13
CA ALA A 124 8.55 3.49 1.44
C ALA A 124 8.68 2.14 2.13
N MET A 125 8.18 1.09 1.48
CA MET A 125 8.07 -0.24 2.06
C MET A 125 8.95 -1.25 1.32
N PRO A 126 9.54 -2.22 2.03
CA PRO A 126 10.22 -3.33 1.40
C PRO A 126 9.22 -4.25 0.65
N PRO A 127 9.62 -4.81 -0.51
CA PRO A 127 8.86 -5.83 -1.22
C PRO A 127 9.04 -7.14 -0.45
N TRP A 128 7.99 -7.57 0.25
CA TRP A 128 8.05 -8.75 1.13
C TRP A 128 7.07 -9.84 0.71
N ALA A 129 7.41 -11.07 1.07
CA ALA A 129 6.70 -12.29 0.70
C ALA A 129 5.24 -12.32 1.19
N GLU A 130 4.90 -11.65 2.29
CA GLU A 130 3.54 -11.59 2.82
C GLU A 130 2.58 -10.91 1.84
N PHE A 131 3.03 -9.86 1.15
CA PHE A 131 2.23 -9.20 0.13
C PHE A 131 1.98 -10.14 -1.05
N ALA A 132 3.03 -10.78 -1.57
CA ALA A 132 2.92 -11.74 -2.66
C ALA A 132 1.98 -12.90 -2.31
N ARG A 133 2.08 -13.41 -1.07
CA ARG A 133 1.23 -14.50 -0.57
C ARG A 133 -0.25 -14.12 -0.53
N VAL A 134 -0.59 -12.90 -0.10
CA VAL A 134 -1.99 -12.45 -0.13
C VAL A 134 -2.51 -12.37 -1.56
N VAL A 135 -1.68 -11.90 -2.50
CA VAL A 135 -2.04 -11.84 -3.92
C VAL A 135 -2.29 -13.25 -4.45
N GLU A 136 -1.35 -14.19 -4.25
CA GLU A 136 -1.48 -15.59 -4.67
C GLU A 136 -2.71 -16.27 -4.06
N ASP A 137 -2.92 -16.16 -2.74
CA ASP A 137 -4.08 -16.73 -2.06
C ASP A 137 -5.43 -16.12 -2.52
N CYS A 138 -5.41 -14.93 -3.10
CA CYS A 138 -6.58 -14.27 -3.69
C CYS A 138 -6.89 -14.76 -5.10
N ARG A 139 -5.84 -15.18 -5.82
CA ARG A 139 -5.95 -15.73 -7.17
C ARG A 139 -6.56 -17.14 -7.14
N GLY A 140 -6.29 -17.90 -6.08
CA GLY A 140 -6.86 -19.24 -5.88
C GLY A 140 -5.96 -20.34 -6.40
#